data_AF-W7RZ97-F1
#
_entry.id   AF-W7RZ97-F1
#
_cell.length_a   1.000
_cell.length_b   1.000
_cell.length_c   1.000
_cell.angle_alpha   90.00
_cell.angle_beta   90.00
_cell.angle_gamma   90.00
#
_symmetry.space_group_name_H-M   'P 1'
#
loop_
_entity.id
_entity.type
_entity.pdbx_description
1 polymer ?
#
loop_
_entity_poly.entity_id
_entity_poly.type
_entity_poly.pdbx_seq_one_letter_code
_entity_poly.pdbx_strand_id
1 'polypeptide(L)'
;MLTGQTVKKVWSEADINYLVKNYRFWKKEINRLERVLYVGSSSMGSWGVAQYGIDAAMPKGSSIRSAEELKRMDVRERGQLARLEKLRTYVYALEVAYNLIDDEQLITIYDCLLDGMTYRQIAEHLSTTKDYVRLKKQIIFSQNSQISTILTTKNLQCKWRGGRTGKCFFPWYLSKPNEITWYSLL
;
A
#
# COMPACT_ATOMS: atom_id res chain seq x y z
N MET A 1 -26.57 26.86 15.45
CA MET A 1 -25.51 26.57 14.46
C MET A 1 -24.58 25.53 15.07
N LEU A 2 -24.73 24.26 14.70
CA LEU A 2 -23.86 23.19 15.22
C LEU A 2 -22.55 23.20 14.42
N THR A 3 -21.46 23.62 15.06
CA THR A 3 -20.11 23.47 14.52
C THR A 3 -19.81 21.98 14.46
N GLY A 4 -19.82 21.41 13.26
CA GLY A 4 -19.37 20.04 13.02
C GLY A 4 -17.88 19.97 13.33
N GLN A 5 -17.53 19.64 14.57
CA GLN A 5 -16.16 19.29 14.93
C GLN A 5 -15.79 18.02 14.17
N THR A 6 -15.00 18.18 13.11
CA THR A 6 -14.28 17.07 12.50
C THR A 6 -13.23 16.63 13.51
N VAL A 7 -13.57 15.65 14.35
CA VAL A 7 -12.58 14.98 15.21
C VAL A 7 -11.51 14.44 14.27
N LYS A 8 -10.31 15.05 14.29
CA LYS A 8 -9.15 14.47 13.63
C LYS A 8 -8.96 13.09 14.26
N LYS A 9 -9.17 12.04 13.47
CA LYS A 9 -8.94 10.67 13.92
C LYS A 9 -7.46 10.53 14.26
N VAL A 10 -7.11 10.67 15.54
CA VAL A 10 -5.79 10.36 16.06
C VAL A 10 -5.68 8.84 16.09
N TRP A 11 -4.63 8.30 15.46
CA TRP A 11 -4.38 6.87 15.46
C TRP A 11 -3.81 6.47 16.81
N SER A 12 -4.40 5.47 17.46
CA SER A 12 -3.88 4.95 18.74
C SER A 12 -2.65 4.08 18.52
N GLU A 13 -1.86 3.83 19.58
CA GLU A 13 -0.70 2.91 19.49
C GLU A 13 -1.13 1.50 19.05
N ALA A 14 -2.32 1.05 19.47
CA ALA A 14 -2.89 -0.23 19.05
C ALA A 14 -3.15 -0.27 17.54
N ASP A 15 -3.63 0.83 16.96
CA ASP A 15 -3.86 0.92 15.52
C ASP A 15 -2.54 0.86 14.74
N ILE A 16 -1.51 1.60 15.18
CA ILE A 16 -0.19 1.58 14.53
C ILE A 16 0.42 0.18 14.60
N ASN A 17 0.31 -0.50 15.74
CA ASN A 17 0.72 -1.89 15.89
C ASN A 17 -0.02 -2.82 14.92
N TYR A 18 -1.32 -2.60 14.71
CA TYR A 18 -2.10 -3.32 13.72
C TYR A 18 -1.59 -3.05 12.30
N LEU A 19 -1.25 -1.79 11.96
CA LEU A 19 -0.69 -1.45 10.65
C LEU A 19 0.62 -2.20 10.39
N VAL A 20 1.57 -2.12 11.32
CA VAL A 20 2.90 -2.73 11.21
C VAL A 20 2.79 -4.25 11.05
N LYS A 21 1.99 -4.92 11.89
CA LYS A 21 1.83 -6.38 11.83
C LYS A 21 1.22 -6.87 10.52
N ASN A 22 0.31 -6.11 9.92
CA ASN A 22 -0.38 -6.52 8.69
C ASN A 22 0.37 -6.15 7.41
N TYR A 23 1.49 -5.42 7.50
CA TYR A 23 2.27 -4.98 6.35
C TYR A 23 2.59 -6.12 5.37
N ARG A 24 3.15 -7.23 5.89
CA ARG A 24 3.50 -8.40 5.07
C ARG A 24 2.29 -9.02 4.37
N PHE A 25 1.15 -9.06 5.04
CA PHE A 25 -0.10 -9.54 4.45
C PHE A 25 -0.57 -8.61 3.33
N TRP A 26 -0.50 -7.29 3.54
CA TRP A 26 -0.92 -6.32 2.53
C TRP A 26 -0.04 -6.33 1.28
N LYS A 27 1.28 -6.47 1.39
CA LYS A 27 2.14 -6.63 0.20
C LYS A 27 1.76 -7.86 -0.62
N LYS A 28 1.51 -9.00 0.02
CA LYS A 28 1.05 -10.22 -0.66
C LYS A 28 -0.33 -10.04 -1.31
N GLU A 29 -1.25 -9.40 -0.60
CA GLU A 29 -2.61 -9.18 -1.10
C GLU A 29 -2.66 -8.16 -2.24
N ILE A 30 -1.82 -7.11 -2.20
CA ILE A 30 -1.64 -6.18 -3.32
C ILE A 30 -1.17 -6.96 -4.55
N ASN A 31 -0.10 -7.75 -4.43
CA ASN A 31 0.41 -8.55 -5.55
C ASN A 31 -0.65 -9.50 -6.12
N ARG A 32 -1.47 -10.11 -5.25
CA ARG A 32 -2.58 -10.98 -5.68
C ARG A 32 -3.67 -10.19 -6.43
N LEU A 33 -4.08 -9.04 -5.91
CA LEU A 33 -5.10 -8.18 -6.52
C LEU A 33 -4.64 -7.60 -7.85
N GLU A 34 -3.37 -7.20 -7.96
CA GLU A 34 -2.78 -6.71 -9.21
C GLU A 34 -2.78 -7.78 -10.30
N ARG A 35 -2.41 -9.02 -9.97
CA ARG A 35 -2.49 -10.14 -10.91
C ARG A 35 -3.93 -10.36 -11.38
N VAL A 36 -4.90 -10.33 -10.47
CA VAL A 36 -6.31 -10.53 -10.83
C VAL A 36 -6.81 -9.39 -11.74
N LEU A 37 -6.51 -8.13 -11.42
CA LEU A 37 -7.08 -6.96 -12.12
C LEU A 37 -6.39 -6.63 -13.44
N TYR A 38 -5.09 -6.89 -13.57
CA TYR A 38 -4.31 -6.49 -14.74
C TYR A 38 -3.93 -7.66 -15.67
N VAL A 39 -3.79 -8.88 -15.13
CA VAL A 39 -3.34 -10.03 -15.93
C VAL A 39 -4.49 -10.97 -16.31
N GLY A 40 -5.55 -11.07 -15.48
CA GLY A 40 -6.48 -12.21 -15.57
C GLY A 40 -7.97 -11.95 -15.52
N SER A 41 -8.47 -10.71 -15.43
CA SER A 41 -9.92 -10.47 -15.41
C SER A 41 -10.46 -10.11 -16.79
N SER A 42 -11.00 -11.11 -17.49
CA SER A 42 -12.05 -10.86 -18.47
C SER A 42 -13.26 -10.36 -17.70
N SER A 43 -13.67 -9.10 -17.94
CA SER A 43 -14.89 -8.56 -17.35
C SER A 43 -16.08 -9.45 -17.73
N MET A 44 -17.08 -9.55 -16.85
CA MET A 44 -18.22 -10.43 -17.09
C MET A 44 -19.01 -10.01 -18.34
N GLY A 45 -18.94 -8.72 -18.72
CA GLY A 45 -19.48 -8.20 -19.98
C GLY A 45 -18.78 -8.68 -21.25
N SER A 46 -17.57 -9.24 -21.15
CA SER A 46 -16.86 -9.91 -22.27
C SER A 46 -16.91 -11.43 -22.19
N TRP A 47 -17.56 -11.99 -21.17
CA TRP A 47 -17.66 -13.43 -20.97
C TRP A 47 -18.45 -14.05 -22.14
N GLY A 48 -17.74 -14.76 -23.02
CA GLY A 48 -18.33 -15.44 -24.18
C GLY A 48 -18.38 -14.62 -25.47
N VAL A 49 -17.89 -13.37 -25.47
CA VAL A 49 -17.65 -12.62 -26.71
C VAL A 49 -16.16 -12.68 -26.99
N ALA A 50 -15.74 -13.62 -27.83
CA ALA A 50 -14.36 -13.63 -28.29
C ALA A 50 -14.11 -12.32 -29.07
N GLN A 51 -13.03 -11.64 -28.70
CA GLN A 51 -12.61 -10.42 -29.36
C GLN A 51 -12.06 -10.84 -30.73
N TYR A 52 -12.79 -10.51 -31.79
CA TYR A 52 -12.43 -10.85 -33.17
C TYR A 52 -12.08 -9.59 -33.97
N GLY A 53 -11.24 -9.76 -35.00
CA GLY A 53 -10.91 -8.70 -35.95
C GLY A 53 -9.76 -7.80 -35.50
N ILE A 54 -9.73 -6.57 -36.02
CA ILE A 54 -8.65 -5.60 -35.83
C ILE A 54 -8.48 -5.24 -34.33
N ASP A 55 -9.57 -5.26 -33.57
CA ASP A 55 -9.59 -5.00 -32.12
C ASP A 55 -8.82 -6.06 -31.29
N ALA A 56 -8.62 -7.26 -31.83
CA ALA A 56 -7.81 -8.30 -31.20
C ALA A 56 -6.32 -8.19 -31.56
N ALA A 57 -6.01 -7.62 -32.73
CA ALA A 57 -4.66 -7.40 -33.22
C ALA A 57 -4.00 -6.14 -32.62
N MET A 58 -4.81 -5.21 -32.09
CA MET A 58 -4.30 -4.02 -31.43
C MET A 58 -3.76 -4.34 -30.03
N PRO A 59 -2.58 -3.80 -29.64
CA PRO A 59 -2.12 -3.90 -28.27
C PRO A 59 -3.14 -3.25 -27.35
N LYS A 60 -3.53 -3.97 -26.29
CA LYS A 60 -4.35 -3.41 -25.22
C LYS A 60 -3.61 -2.18 -24.68
N GLY A 61 -4.35 -1.08 -24.48
CA GLY A 61 -3.81 0.18 -23.97
C GLY A 61 -3.14 0.04 -22.60
N SER A 62 -2.68 1.18 -22.06
CA SER A 62 -1.95 1.22 -20.79
C SER A 62 -2.68 0.49 -19.65
N SER A 63 -1.92 -0.01 -18.69
CA SER A 63 -2.46 -0.70 -17.50
C SER A 63 -3.36 0.18 -16.63
N ILE A 64 -3.36 1.49 -16.86
CA ILE A 64 -4.15 2.47 -16.12
C ILE A 64 -5.49 2.65 -16.83
N ARG A 65 -6.57 2.23 -16.16
CA ARG A 65 -7.93 2.36 -16.67
C ARG A 65 -8.38 3.83 -16.72
N SER A 66 -9.13 4.19 -17.76
CA SER A 66 -9.70 5.53 -17.90
C SER A 66 -10.90 5.76 -16.96
N ALA A 67 -11.25 7.02 -16.69
CA ALA A 67 -12.38 7.36 -15.83
C ALA A 67 -13.73 6.79 -16.33
N GLU A 68 -13.87 6.61 -17.65
CA GLU A 68 -15.08 6.05 -18.26
C GLU A 68 -15.10 4.51 -18.17
N GLU A 69 -13.93 3.87 -18.27
CA GLU A 69 -13.80 2.43 -18.00
C GLU A 69 -14.13 2.09 -16.54
N LEU A 70 -13.71 2.93 -15.57
CA LEU A 70 -14.04 2.72 -14.16
C LEU A 70 -15.55 2.68 -13.90
N LYS A 71 -16.33 3.50 -14.61
CA LYS A 71 -17.80 3.51 -14.48
C LYS A 71 -18.44 2.25 -15.04
N ARG A 72 -17.83 1.66 -16.07
CA ARG A 72 -18.29 0.44 -16.76
C ARG A 72 -17.87 -0.84 -16.05
N MET A 73 -17.09 -0.75 -14.97
CA MET A 73 -16.64 -1.92 -14.23
C MET A 73 -17.79 -2.62 -13.48
N ASP A 74 -17.69 -3.94 -13.42
CA ASP A 74 -18.55 -4.76 -12.59
C ASP A 74 -18.39 -4.40 -11.10
N VAL A 75 -19.44 -4.63 -10.32
CA VAL A 75 -19.45 -4.32 -8.87
C VAL A 75 -18.29 -5.03 -8.15
N ARG A 76 -18.00 -6.28 -8.53
CA ARG A 76 -16.92 -7.08 -7.96
C ARG A 76 -15.55 -6.46 -8.23
N GLU A 77 -15.27 -6.08 -9.48
CA GLU A 77 -13.99 -5.49 -9.85
C GLU A 77 -13.80 -4.12 -9.17
N ARG A 78 -14.87 -3.31 -9.08
CA ARG A 78 -14.83 -2.03 -8.34
C ARG A 78 -14.47 -2.24 -6.87
N GLY A 79 -15.04 -3.26 -6.23
CA GLY A 79 -14.72 -3.61 -4.85
C GLY A 79 -13.25 -4.03 -4.68
N GLN A 80 -12.70 -4.78 -5.62
CA GLN A 80 -11.30 -5.19 -5.62
C GLN A 80 -10.35 -4.01 -5.82
N LEU A 81 -10.67 -3.10 -6.73
CA LEU A 81 -9.89 -1.89 -6.98
C LEU A 81 -9.90 -0.97 -5.75
N ALA A 82 -11.07 -0.71 -5.15
CA ALA A 82 -11.16 0.10 -3.94
C ALA A 82 -10.39 -0.53 -2.76
N ARG A 83 -10.37 -1.86 -2.66
CA ARG A 83 -9.55 -2.57 -1.67
C ARG A 83 -8.07 -2.41 -1.95
N LEU A 84 -7.64 -2.57 -3.21
CA LEU A 84 -6.26 -2.39 -3.65
C LEU A 84 -5.74 -0.99 -3.26
N GLU A 85 -6.49 0.07 -3.57
CA GLU A 85 -6.12 1.46 -3.26
C GLU A 85 -5.96 1.70 -1.75
N LYS A 86 -6.86 1.14 -0.94
CA LYS A 86 -6.76 1.21 0.53
C LYS A 86 -5.47 0.55 1.02
N LEU A 87 -5.19 -0.66 0.55
CA LEU A 87 -3.99 -1.41 0.95
C LEU A 87 -2.71 -0.67 0.55
N ARG A 88 -2.65 -0.16 -0.69
CA ARG A 88 -1.51 0.65 -1.18
C ARG A 88 -1.31 1.90 -0.33
N THR A 89 -2.39 2.55 0.10
CA THR A 89 -2.30 3.73 0.98
C THR A 89 -1.66 3.39 2.32
N TYR A 90 -2.02 2.25 2.92
CA TYR A 90 -1.41 1.81 4.18
C TYR A 90 0.07 1.45 4.02
N VAL A 91 0.42 0.70 2.98
CA VAL A 91 1.81 0.32 2.69
C VAL A 91 2.66 1.58 2.45
N TYR A 92 2.17 2.50 1.61
CA TYR A 92 2.85 3.77 1.34
C TYR A 92 3.08 4.59 2.61
N ALA A 93 2.09 4.65 3.52
CA ALA A 93 2.25 5.40 4.76
C ALA A 93 3.38 4.83 5.64
N LEU A 94 3.56 3.51 5.65
CA LEU A 94 4.65 2.85 6.40
C LEU A 94 6.01 3.03 5.70
N GLU A 95 6.06 2.95 4.37
CA GLU A 95 7.29 3.17 3.60
C GLU A 95 7.77 4.63 3.67
N VAL A 96 6.85 5.60 3.69
CA VAL A 96 7.23 6.99 3.95
C VAL A 96 7.78 7.13 5.35
N ALA A 97 7.14 6.51 6.36
CA ALA A 97 7.59 6.57 7.75
C ALA A 97 9.01 6.02 7.94
N TYR A 98 9.38 4.99 7.19
CA TYR A 98 10.73 4.45 7.17
C TYR A 98 11.80 5.51 6.86
N ASN A 99 11.54 6.37 5.86
CA ASN A 99 12.48 7.40 5.43
C ASN A 99 12.68 8.54 6.44
N LEU A 100 11.87 8.62 7.51
CA LEU A 100 12.06 9.62 8.58
C LEU A 100 12.99 9.12 9.70
N ILE A 101 13.36 7.84 9.69
CA ILE A 101 14.19 7.25 10.74
C ILE A 101 15.65 7.38 10.28
N ASP A 102 16.46 8.13 11.05
CA ASP A 102 17.88 8.34 10.72
C ASP A 102 18.81 7.27 11.36
N ASP A 103 18.44 6.71 12.51
CA ASP A 103 19.29 5.76 13.24
C ASP A 103 19.26 4.35 12.61
N GLU A 104 20.41 3.84 12.17
CA GLU A 104 20.57 2.49 11.57
C GLU A 104 20.00 1.35 12.45
N GLN A 105 20.20 1.44 13.77
CA GLN A 105 19.65 0.45 14.70
C GLN A 105 18.12 0.48 14.75
N LEU A 106 17.52 1.67 14.67
CA LEU A 106 16.06 1.82 14.64
C LEU A 106 15.49 1.31 13.32
N ILE A 107 16.18 1.59 12.21
CA ILE A 107 15.85 1.08 10.87
C ILE A 107 15.81 -0.44 10.89
N THR A 108 16.87 -1.09 11.39
CA THR A 108 16.93 -2.56 11.48
C THR A 108 15.79 -3.12 12.33
N ILE A 109 15.51 -2.53 13.49
CA ILE A 109 14.39 -2.95 14.35
C ILE A 109 13.06 -2.80 13.61
N TYR A 110 12.87 -1.70 12.88
CA TYR A 110 11.65 -1.44 12.13
C TYR A 110 11.43 -2.44 11.01
N ASP A 111 12.48 -2.79 10.26
CA ASP A 111 12.43 -3.80 9.21
C ASP A 111 12.01 -5.16 9.77
N CYS A 112 12.61 -5.59 10.88
CA CYS A 112 12.20 -6.84 11.53
C CYS A 112 10.74 -6.80 12.04
N LEU A 113 10.25 -5.64 12.48
CA LEU A 113 8.86 -5.47 12.88
C LEU A 113 7.90 -5.59 11.68
N LEU A 114 8.26 -5.03 10.52
CA LEU A 114 7.48 -5.13 9.28
C LEU A 114 7.43 -6.56 8.74
N ASP A 115 8.51 -7.33 8.90
CA ASP A 115 8.56 -8.75 8.55
C ASP A 115 7.69 -9.65 9.44
N GLY A 116 7.27 -9.11 10.59
CA GLY A 116 6.44 -9.79 11.57
C GLY A 116 7.24 -10.66 12.55
N MET A 117 8.52 -10.36 12.76
CA MET A 117 9.33 -11.07 13.76
C MET A 117 8.84 -10.76 15.18
N THR A 118 8.98 -11.74 16.07
CA THR A 118 8.66 -11.54 17.49
C THR A 118 9.76 -10.74 18.19
N TYR A 119 9.43 -10.00 19.25
CA TYR A 119 10.43 -9.24 20.01
C TYR A 119 11.60 -10.07 20.53
N ARG A 120 11.38 -11.37 20.78
CA ARG A 120 12.45 -12.29 21.19
C ARG A 120 13.43 -12.55 20.04
N GLN A 121 12.91 -12.82 18.84
CA GLN A 121 13.73 -13.03 17.64
C GLN A 121 14.51 -11.77 17.25
N ILE A 122 13.88 -10.59 17.37
CA ILE A 122 14.56 -9.32 17.10
C ILE A 122 15.69 -9.09 18.11
N ALA A 123 15.42 -9.35 19.39
CA ALA A 123 16.41 -9.24 20.45
C ALA A 123 17.61 -10.18 20.22
N GLU A 124 17.33 -11.43 19.80
CA GLU A 124 18.37 -12.41 19.43
C GLU A 124 19.18 -11.96 18.21
N HIS A 125 18.52 -11.46 17.16
CA HIS A 125 19.18 -10.94 15.95
C HIS A 125 20.14 -9.78 16.25
N LEU A 126 19.75 -8.89 17.16
CA LEU A 126 20.55 -7.72 17.55
C LEU A 126 21.48 -7.99 18.74
N SER A 127 21.48 -9.20 19.32
CA SER A 127 22.17 -9.50 20.58
C SER A 127 21.81 -8.54 21.73
N THR A 128 20.54 -8.14 21.82
CA THR A 128 20.02 -7.22 22.83
C THR A 128 18.94 -7.87 23.69
N THR A 129 18.47 -7.16 24.72
CA THR A 129 17.34 -7.61 25.54
C THR A 129 16.00 -7.25 24.88
N LYS A 130 14.98 -8.10 25.06
CA LYS A 130 13.60 -7.83 24.61
C LYS A 130 13.06 -6.46 25.05
N ASP A 131 13.41 -6.00 26.25
CA ASP A 131 12.94 -4.72 26.78
C ASP A 131 13.60 -3.52 26.08
N TYR A 132 14.84 -3.67 25.60
CA TYR A 132 15.48 -2.67 24.76
C TYR A 132 14.71 -2.47 23.44
N VAL A 133 14.30 -3.56 22.79
CA VAL A 133 13.48 -3.51 21.56
C VAL A 133 12.14 -2.82 21.82
N ARG A 134 11.51 -3.06 22.98
CA ARG A 134 10.25 -2.39 23.37
C ARG A 134 10.42 -0.87 23.51
N LEU A 135 11.52 -0.42 24.11
CA LEU A 135 11.84 1.00 24.24
C LEU A 135 12.10 1.64 22.88
N LYS A 136 12.92 1.00 22.03
CA LYS A 136 13.23 1.50 20.68
C LYS A 136 11.98 1.59 19.80
N LYS A 137 11.07 0.62 19.91
CA LYS A 137 9.77 0.68 19.23
C LYS A 137 8.95 1.92 19.63
N GLN A 138 8.92 2.27 20.91
CA GLN A 138 8.21 3.47 21.37
C GLN A 138 8.81 4.75 20.77
N ILE A 139 10.14 4.81 20.64
CA ILE A 139 10.85 5.92 19.99
C ILE A 139 10.47 6.02 18.50
N ILE A 140 10.47 4.90 17.79
CA ILE A 140 10.04 4.86 16.38
C ILE A 140 8.61 5.37 16.24
N PHE A 141 7.70 4.96 17.13
CA PHE A 141 6.31 5.38 17.08
C PHE A 141 6.08 6.85 17.48
N SER A 142 6.90 7.40 18.37
CA SER A 142 6.82 8.83 18.73
C SER A 142 7.29 9.72 17.58
N GLN A 143 8.37 9.34 16.88
CA GLN A 143 8.85 10.03 15.67
C GLN A 143 7.79 10.00 14.55
N ASN A 144 7.07 8.89 14.44
CA ASN A 144 6.07 8.62 13.41
C ASN A 144 4.69 9.26 13.64
N SER A 145 4.56 10.24 14.53
CA SER A 145 3.30 11.00 14.72
C SER A 145 2.73 11.57 13.40
N GLN A 146 3.60 11.84 12.42
CA GLN A 146 3.26 12.34 11.09
C GLN A 146 2.52 11.32 10.19
N ILE A 147 2.61 10.01 10.46
CA ILE A 147 1.85 8.96 9.73
C ILE A 147 0.35 9.27 9.77
N SER A 148 -0.14 9.74 10.92
CA SER A 148 -1.55 10.10 11.10
C SER A 148 -1.99 11.21 10.13
N THR A 149 -1.12 12.18 9.85
CA THR A 149 -1.33 13.28 8.91
C THR A 149 -1.38 12.77 7.47
N ILE A 150 -0.49 11.85 7.09
CA ILE A 150 -0.46 11.26 5.74
C ILE A 150 -1.72 10.42 5.48
N LEU A 151 -2.12 9.60 6.46
CA LEU A 151 -3.32 8.78 6.35
C LEU A 151 -4.61 9.63 6.32
N THR A 152 -4.66 10.77 7.02
CA THR A 152 -5.83 11.65 7.02
C THR A 152 -5.92 12.50 5.75
N THR A 153 -4.80 13.02 5.24
CA THR A 153 -4.76 13.82 4.00
C THR A 153 -5.11 13.01 2.76
N LYS A 154 -4.67 11.74 2.65
CA LYS A 154 -5.04 10.87 1.51
C LYS A 154 -6.45 10.30 1.59
N ASN A 155 -7.00 10.04 2.78
CA ASN A 155 -8.42 9.69 2.92
C ASN A 155 -9.36 10.83 2.49
N LEU A 156 -8.90 12.09 2.51
CA LEU A 156 -9.61 13.24 1.93
C LEU A 156 -9.49 13.30 0.39
N GLN A 157 -8.43 12.72 -0.21
CA GLN A 157 -8.30 12.55 -1.67
C GLN A 157 -9.19 11.45 -2.26
N CYS A 158 -9.71 10.52 -1.45
CA CYS A 158 -10.70 9.54 -1.93
C CYS A 158 -12.16 10.04 -1.82
N LYS A 159 -12.38 11.26 -1.27
CA LYS A 159 -13.69 11.92 -1.20
C LYS A 159 -13.76 13.12 -2.16
N TRP A 160 -13.28 12.98 -3.38
CA TRP A 160 -13.47 14.02 -4.39
C TRP A 160 -14.85 13.92 -5.03
N ARG A 161 -15.73 14.82 -4.56
CA ARG A 161 -16.89 15.30 -5.30
C ARG A 161 -16.46 15.68 -6.71
N GLY A 162 -17.26 15.31 -7.70
CA GLY A 162 -17.05 15.66 -9.09
C GLY A 162 -16.80 17.17 -9.26
N GLY A 163 -15.74 17.50 -9.99
CA GLY A 163 -15.40 18.89 -10.31
C GLY A 163 -13.95 19.07 -10.72
N ARG A 164 -13.73 19.02 -12.03
CA ARG A 164 -12.66 19.64 -12.85
C ARG A 164 -11.27 19.89 -12.20
N THR A 165 -10.29 19.23 -12.83
CA THR A 165 -8.89 19.69 -13.03
C THR A 165 -8.07 19.97 -11.78
N GLY A 166 -7.37 18.94 -11.31
CA GLY A 166 -6.20 19.06 -10.44
C GLY A 166 -5.39 17.77 -10.54
N LYS A 167 -4.21 17.83 -11.17
CA LYS A 167 -3.31 16.69 -11.34
C LYS A 167 -2.89 16.15 -9.97
N CYS A 168 -3.37 14.97 -9.59
CA CYS A 168 -2.75 14.19 -8.51
C CYS A 168 -1.45 13.60 -9.05
N PHE A 169 -0.35 14.34 -8.92
CA PHE A 169 0.98 13.84 -9.18
C PHE A 169 1.31 12.82 -8.07
N PHE A 170 1.10 11.54 -8.35
CA PHE A 170 1.69 10.44 -7.60
C PHE A 170 3.15 10.33 -8.04
N PRO A 171 4.16 10.50 -7.17
CA PRO A 171 5.50 10.06 -7.48
C PRO A 171 5.49 8.53 -7.51
N TRP A 172 5.37 8.00 -8.73
CA TRP A 172 5.64 6.63 -9.09
C TRP A 172 7.16 6.43 -8.93
N TYR A 173 7.62 5.96 -7.79
CA TYR A 173 9.05 5.67 -7.62
C TYR A 173 9.38 4.39 -8.42
N LEU A 174 9.96 4.62 -9.60
CA LEU A 174 10.86 3.78 -10.39
C LEU A 174 10.43 2.32 -10.60
N SER A 175 9.93 1.98 -11.79
CA SER A 175 10.77 1.37 -12.83
C SER A 175 12.12 0.85 -12.32
N LYS A 176 12.15 -0.41 -11.88
CA LYS A 176 13.19 -1.34 -12.36
C LYS A 176 12.50 -2.54 -13.00
N PRO A 177 12.33 -2.53 -14.34
CA PRO A 177 12.35 -3.77 -15.08
C PRO A 177 13.81 -4.29 -15.02
N ASN A 178 13.99 -5.57 -14.72
CA ASN A 178 15.22 -6.35 -14.93
C ASN A 178 16.29 -6.25 -13.82
N GLU A 179 16.15 -7.04 -12.76
CA GLU A 179 17.31 -7.70 -12.13
C GLU A 179 17.04 -9.22 -12.14
N ILE A 180 17.42 -9.82 -13.26
CA ILE A 180 17.77 -11.24 -13.35
C ILE A 180 19.09 -11.35 -12.58
N THR A 181 19.03 -11.63 -11.27
CA THR A 181 20.20 -12.13 -10.56
C THR A 181 20.27 -13.63 -10.77
N TRP A 182 21.21 -13.99 -11.63
CA TRP A 182 21.86 -15.28 -11.74
C TRP A 182 22.06 -15.92 -10.36
N TYR A 183 21.26 -16.92 -10.03
CA TYR A 183 21.70 -18.06 -9.24
C TYR A 183 21.48 -19.31 -10.08
N SER A 184 22.31 -19.40 -11.12
CA SER A 184 22.69 -20.66 -11.75
C SER A 184 23.92 -21.17 -10.99
N LEU A 185 23.88 -22.45 -10.60
CA LEU A 185 25.05 -23.29 -10.32
C LEU A 185 25.90 -22.92 -9.08
N LEU A 186 25.56 -23.54 -7.95
CA LEU A 186 26.42 -24.50 -7.23
C LEU A 186 25.55 -25.34 -6.29
#